data_AF-A0A947YDB6-F1
#
_entry.id   AF-A0A947YDB6-F1
#
_cell.length_a   1.000
_cell.length_b   1.000
_cell.length_c   1.000
_cell.angle_alpha   90.00
_cell.angle_beta   90.00
_cell.angle_gamma   90.00
#
_symmetry.space_group_name_H-M   'P 1'
#
loop_
_entity.id
_entity.type
_entity.pdbx_description
1 polymer ?
#
loop_
_entity_poly.entity_id
_entity_poly.type
_entity_poly.pdbx_seq_one_letter_code
_entity_poly.pdbx_strand_id
1 'polypeptide(L)'
;MILSDKDLKKRIKEKSLLIKPFDRACVQPSTYDLHLSDEFRLFTNHETAGYIDPGFKGHITFEMSNLNKVPIILYPGMKVAQICFFVMSSKVDRPYGTAGNKYQGQKGPTESRVWKDFG
;
A
#
# COMPACT_ATOMS: atom_id res chain seq x y z
N MET A 1 -9.89 -14.56 5.53
CA MET A 1 -8.98 -14.80 6.69
C MET A 1 -7.91 -13.72 6.70
N ILE A 2 -7.71 -13.04 7.83
CA ILE A 2 -6.62 -12.05 8.02
C ILE A 2 -5.37 -12.80 8.49
N LEU A 3 -4.19 -12.41 8.00
CA LEU A 3 -2.93 -12.98 8.48
C LEU A 3 -2.62 -12.53 9.91
N SER A 4 -2.25 -13.49 10.76
CA SER A 4 -1.60 -13.19 12.04
C SER A 4 -0.16 -12.71 11.84
N ASP A 5 0.43 -12.14 12.88
CA ASP A 5 1.85 -11.79 12.92
C ASP A 5 2.77 -12.98 12.58
N LYS A 6 2.43 -14.20 13.06
CA LYS A 6 3.17 -15.44 12.77
C LYS A 6 3.08 -15.80 11.29
N ASP A 7 1.88 -15.73 10.71
CA ASP A 7 1.66 -16.06 9.30
C ASP A 7 2.30 -15.02 8.38
N LEU A 8 2.24 -13.73 8.74
CA LEU A 8 2.94 -12.66 8.03
C LEU A 8 4.44 -12.95 7.99
N LYS A 9 5.07 -13.18 9.14
CA LYS A 9 6.51 -13.49 9.24
C LYS A 9 6.87 -14.73 8.43
N LYS A 10 6.02 -15.76 8.42
CA LYS A 10 6.18 -16.96 7.60
C LYS A 10 6.18 -16.64 6.11
N ARG A 11 5.21 -15.87 5.61
CA ARG A 11 5.13 -15.50 4.19
C ARG A 11 6.29 -14.62 3.72
N ILE A 12 6.78 -13.72 4.58
CA ILE A 12 8.00 -12.95 4.30
C ILE A 12 9.21 -13.89 4.17
N LYS A 13 9.38 -14.84 5.11
CA LYS A 13 10.48 -15.82 5.06
C LYS A 13 10.44 -16.69 3.80
N GLU A 14 9.24 -17.13 3.41
CA GLU A 14 9.00 -17.93 2.19
C GLU A 14 9.05 -17.11 0.90
N LYS A 15 9.18 -15.78 1.01
CA LYS A 15 9.15 -14.83 -0.12
C LYS A 15 7.84 -14.87 -0.93
N SER A 16 6.77 -15.43 -0.35
CA SER A 16 5.42 -15.41 -0.93
C SER A 16 4.71 -14.06 -0.71
N LEU A 17 5.23 -13.26 0.22
CA LEU A 17 4.95 -11.83 0.37
C LEU A 17 6.29 -11.09 0.47
N LEU A 18 6.38 -9.90 -0.12
CA LEU A 18 7.58 -9.07 -0.07
C LEU A 18 7.23 -7.68 0.45
N ILE A 19 7.94 -7.25 1.49
CA ILE A 19 7.93 -5.88 2.01
C ILE A 19 9.39 -5.41 2.00
N LYS A 20 9.66 -4.23 1.43
CA LYS A 20 11.02 -3.70 1.29
C LYS A 20 11.04 -2.19 1.57
N PRO A 21 11.83 -1.72 2.55
CA PRO A 21 12.51 -2.52 3.59
C PRO A 21 11.51 -3.21 4.52
N PHE A 22 11.85 -4.40 5.03
CA PHE A 22 11.07 -5.09 6.06
C PHE A 22 11.78 -4.93 7.42
N ASP A 23 11.04 -4.47 8.42
CA ASP A 23 11.49 -4.36 9.80
C ASP A 23 10.56 -5.16 10.71
N ARG A 24 11.14 -6.09 11.48
CA ARG A 24 10.38 -6.91 12.44
C ARG A 24 9.72 -6.07 13.54
N ALA A 25 10.29 -4.93 13.92
CA ALA A 25 9.73 -4.05 14.94
C ALA A 25 8.42 -3.37 14.48
N CYS A 26 8.12 -3.43 13.19
CA CYS A 26 6.90 -2.88 12.59
C CYS A 26 5.77 -3.92 12.48
N VAL A 27 6.00 -5.17 12.90
CA VAL A 27 4.98 -6.21 12.89
C VAL A 27 4.08 -6.10 14.13
N GLN A 28 2.77 -5.98 13.89
CA GLN A 28 1.72 -5.95 14.90
C GLN A 28 0.94 -7.29 14.89
N PRO A 29 0.01 -7.55 15.82
CA PRO A 29 -0.69 -8.85 15.92
C PRO A 29 -1.37 -9.34 14.63
N SER A 30 -1.88 -8.44 13.79
CA SER A 30 -2.55 -8.76 12.51
C SER A 30 -2.25 -7.75 11.38
N THR A 31 -1.33 -6.82 11.62
CA THR A 31 -0.99 -5.72 10.72
C THR A 31 0.52 -5.51 10.64
N TYR A 32 0.95 -4.66 9.71
CA TYR A 32 2.31 -4.16 9.60
C TYR A 32 2.28 -2.62 9.50
N ASP A 33 3.09 -1.94 10.32
CA ASP A 33 3.19 -0.49 10.33
C ASP A 33 3.92 0.02 9.08
N LEU A 34 3.30 0.98 8.39
CA LEU A 34 3.83 1.64 7.20
C LEU A 34 4.37 3.02 7.53
N HIS A 35 5.43 3.39 6.81
CA HIS A 35 6.18 4.61 7.05
C HIS A 35 5.99 5.57 5.88
N LEU A 36 5.91 6.85 6.19
CA LEU A 36 5.74 7.91 5.20
C LEU A 36 7.04 8.11 4.40
N SER A 37 6.93 8.28 3.09
CA SER A 37 8.06 8.66 2.22
C SER A 37 8.42 10.15 2.37
N ASP A 38 9.49 10.56 1.70
CA ASP A 38 9.86 11.96 1.47
C ASP A 38 9.23 12.56 0.19
N GLU A 39 8.61 11.73 -0.65
CA GLU A 39 7.87 12.17 -1.84
C GLU A 39 6.40 12.49 -1.53
N PHE A 40 5.93 13.68 -1.94
CA PHE A 40 4.56 14.16 -1.74
C PHE A 40 4.03 14.83 -3.00
N ARG A 41 2.70 14.82 -3.15
CA ARG A 41 1.99 15.61 -4.16
C ARG A 41 0.72 16.20 -3.57
N LEU A 42 0.34 17.37 -4.09
CA LEU A 42 -0.85 18.10 -3.68
C LEU A 42 -1.92 17.96 -4.75
N PHE A 43 -3.12 17.56 -4.33
CA PHE A 43 -4.30 17.45 -5.19
C PHE A 43 -5.55 17.89 -4.42
N THR A 44 -6.62 18.24 -5.14
CA THR A 44 -7.87 18.76 -4.56
C THR A 44 -8.94 17.70 -4.32
N ASN A 45 -8.71 16.47 -4.76
CA ASN A 45 -9.70 15.38 -4.71
C ASN A 45 -9.12 14.22 -3.89
N HIS A 46 -9.99 13.55 -3.13
CA HIS A 46 -9.67 12.33 -2.42
C HIS A 46 -10.47 11.16 -3.00
N GLU A 47 -9.80 10.06 -3.30
CA GLU A 47 -10.36 8.79 -3.69
C GLU A 47 -10.16 7.74 -2.58
N THR A 48 -11.23 7.02 -2.24
CA THR A 48 -11.22 5.98 -1.22
C THR A 48 -10.82 4.62 -1.82
N ALA A 49 -9.60 4.49 -2.33
CA ALA A 49 -9.07 3.21 -2.82
C ALA A 49 -8.37 2.44 -1.67
N GLY A 50 -9.14 1.65 -0.93
CA GLY A 50 -8.64 0.93 0.26
C GLY A 50 -7.99 -0.44 0.01
N TYR A 51 -8.00 -0.95 -1.23
CA TYR A 51 -7.52 -2.29 -1.55
C TYR A 51 -6.21 -2.27 -2.33
N ILE A 52 -5.35 -3.24 -2.04
CA ILE A 52 -4.15 -3.56 -2.82
C ILE A 52 -4.35 -4.94 -3.44
N ASP A 53 -4.39 -4.98 -4.77
CA ASP A 53 -4.72 -6.19 -5.50
C ASP A 53 -3.62 -7.26 -5.46
N PRO A 54 -3.97 -8.56 -5.48
CA PRO A 54 -3.01 -9.64 -5.63
C PRO A 54 -2.16 -9.48 -6.89
N GLY A 55 -0.83 -9.54 -6.73
CA GLY A 55 0.14 -9.33 -7.82
C GLY A 55 0.69 -7.90 -7.93
N PHE A 56 0.13 -6.96 -7.17
CA PHE A 56 0.68 -5.60 -7.10
C PHE A 56 2.13 -5.60 -6.60
N LYS A 57 2.95 -4.76 -7.23
CA LYS A 57 4.32 -4.48 -6.82
C LYS A 57 4.58 -2.98 -6.97
N GLY A 58 4.93 -2.30 -5.89
CA GLY A 58 5.26 -0.87 -5.91
C GLY A 58 5.18 -0.26 -4.52
N HIS A 59 5.43 1.05 -4.45
CA HIS A 59 5.11 1.84 -3.27
C HIS A 59 3.60 2.12 -3.25
N ILE A 60 3.02 2.23 -2.05
CA ILE A 60 1.59 2.52 -1.90
C ILE A 60 1.42 4.03 -1.89
N THR A 61 0.54 4.56 -2.75
CA THR A 61 0.15 5.97 -2.66
C THR A 61 -0.84 6.12 -1.52
N PHE A 62 -0.52 6.95 -0.54
CA PHE A 62 -1.47 7.38 0.49
C PHE A 62 -2.07 8.71 0.13
N GLU A 63 -3.38 8.79 0.30
CA GLU A 63 -4.09 10.05 0.23
C GLU A 63 -4.45 10.49 1.64
N MET A 64 -4.02 11.69 2.01
CA MET A 64 -4.16 12.21 3.37
C MET A 64 -4.76 13.60 3.35
N SER A 65 -5.69 13.84 4.27
CA SER A 65 -6.31 15.14 4.50
C SER A 65 -6.20 15.51 5.97
N ASN A 66 -5.83 16.76 6.25
CA ASN A 66 -5.91 17.31 7.60
C ASN A 66 -7.30 17.88 7.84
N LEU A 67 -8.12 17.16 8.62
CA LEU A 67 -9.48 17.59 8.98
C LEU A 67 -9.51 18.53 10.19
N ASN A 68 -8.35 18.86 10.78
CA ASN A 68 -8.24 19.77 11.91
C ASN A 68 -8.09 21.23 11.47
N LYS A 69 -8.32 22.16 12.42
CA LYS A 69 -8.12 23.60 12.21
C LYS A 69 -6.67 24.06 12.34
N VAL A 70 -5.76 23.16 12.69
CA VAL A 70 -4.35 23.46 12.95
C VAL A 70 -3.46 22.65 12.01
N PRO A 71 -2.34 23.21 11.50
CA PRO A 71 -1.37 22.46 10.72
C PRO A 71 -0.80 21.27 11.50
N ILE A 72 -0.58 20.16 10.81
CA ILE A 72 0.13 18.98 11.34
C ILE A 72 1.47 18.88 10.62
N ILE A 73 2.55 18.76 11.39
CA ILE A 73 3.89 18.55 10.83
C ILE A 73 4.05 17.06 10.51
N LEU A 74 4.41 16.76 9.27
CA LEU A 74 4.73 15.41 8.80
C LEU A 74 6.24 15.25 8.68
N TYR A 75 6.76 14.11 9.11
CA TYR A 75 8.18 13.78 9.02
C TYR A 75 8.35 12.54 8.12
N PRO A 76 9.22 12.59 7.11
CA PRO A 76 9.61 11.39 6.37
C PRO A 76 10.09 10.30 7.33
N GLY A 77 9.67 9.06 7.10
CA GLY A 77 9.97 7.92 7.96
C GLY A 77 9.09 7.80 9.21
N MET A 78 8.12 8.67 9.46
CA MET A 78 7.17 8.45 10.57
C MET A 78 6.18 7.32 10.22
N LYS A 79 5.73 6.57 11.24
CA LYS A 79 4.62 5.62 11.08
C LYS A 79 3.33 6.40 10.84
N VAL A 80 2.62 6.09 9.75
CA VAL A 80 1.44 6.87 9.32
C VAL A 80 0.20 6.02 9.05
N ALA A 81 0.40 4.73 8.76
CA ALA A 81 -0.67 3.81 8.44
C ALA A 81 -0.27 2.39 8.87
N GLN A 82 -1.24 1.48 8.84
CA GLN A 82 -1.01 0.06 9.02
C GLN A 82 -1.71 -0.71 7.90
N ILE A 83 -1.14 -1.84 7.50
CA ILE A 83 -1.72 -2.73 6.49
C ILE A 83 -2.01 -4.11 7.07
N CYS A 84 -3.19 -4.65 6.77
CA CYS A 84 -3.54 -6.05 7.00
C CYS A 84 -3.63 -6.81 5.68
N PHE A 85 -3.38 -8.11 5.73
CA PHE A 85 -3.38 -8.97 4.54
C PHE A 85 -4.52 -9.98 4.63
N PHE A 86 -5.31 -10.05 3.56
CA PHE A 86 -6.41 -10.99 3.43
C PHE A 86 -6.01 -12.14 2.50
N VAL A 87 -6.25 -13.37 2.95
CA VAL A 87 -6.06 -14.57 2.12
C VAL A 87 -7.24 -14.70 1.16
N MET A 88 -6.95 -14.82 -0.12
CA MET A 88 -7.94 -15.12 -1.16
C MET A 88 -8.46 -16.55 -1.02
N SER A 89 -9.72 -16.77 -1.34
CA SER A 89 -10.33 -18.10 -1.34
C SER A 89 -9.74 -19.03 -2.42
N SER A 90 -9.22 -18.47 -3.51
CA SER A 90 -8.57 -19.17 -4.61
C SER A 90 -7.44 -18.33 -5.22
N LYS A 91 -6.65 -18.93 -6.11
CA LYS A 91 -5.66 -18.20 -6.92
C LYS A 91 -6.39 -17.25 -7.87
N VAL A 92 -5.86 -16.03 -8.04
CA VAL A 92 -6.39 -15.09 -9.03
C VAL A 92 -5.98 -15.48 -10.45
N ASP A 93 -6.93 -15.42 -11.38
CA ASP A 93 -6.67 -15.71 -12.81
C ASP A 93 -5.89 -14.58 -13.48
N ARG A 94 -6.21 -13.33 -13.12
CA ARG A 94 -5.62 -12.10 -13.68
C ARG A 94 -5.03 -11.24 -12.57
N PRO A 95 -3.80 -11.52 -12.11
CA PRO A 95 -3.16 -10.71 -11.09
C PRO A 95 -2.89 -9.28 -11.58
N TYR A 96 -2.75 -8.34 -10.66
CA TYR A 96 -2.46 -6.95 -10.98
C TYR A 96 -1.16 -6.83 -11.79
N GLY A 97 -1.21 -6.05 -12.87
CA GLY A 97 -0.11 -5.87 -13.82
C GLY A 97 -0.22 -6.73 -15.08
N THR A 98 -1.19 -7.65 -15.19
CA THR A 98 -1.35 -8.51 -16.38
C THR A 98 -2.50 -8.08 -17.30
N ALA A 99 -3.31 -7.10 -16.90
CA ALA A 99 -4.54 -6.72 -17.62
C ALA A 99 -4.63 -5.20 -17.83
N GLY A 100 -3.56 -4.57 -18.33
CA GLY A 100 -3.55 -3.12 -18.59
C GLY A 100 -3.61 -2.25 -17.33
N ASN A 101 -3.29 -2.82 -16.15
CA ASN A 101 -3.34 -2.10 -14.88
C ASN A 101 -2.38 -0.89 -14.89
N LYS A 102 -2.84 0.21 -14.29
CA LYS A 102 -2.22 1.53 -14.47
C LYS A 102 -0.95 1.75 -13.65
N TYR A 103 -0.82 1.12 -12.48
CA TYR A 103 0.11 1.55 -11.44
C TYR A 103 1.15 0.50 -11.04
N GLN A 104 1.29 -0.57 -11.85
CA GLN A 104 2.25 -1.61 -11.55
C GLN A 104 3.69 -1.07 -11.60
N GLY A 105 4.47 -1.35 -10.56
CA GLY A 105 5.85 -0.91 -10.43
C GLY A 105 6.04 0.53 -9.96
N GLN A 106 5.00 1.22 -9.49
CA GLN A 106 5.12 2.62 -9.09
C GLN A 106 6.13 2.83 -7.94
N LYS A 107 6.86 3.95 -7.98
CA LYS A 107 7.96 4.26 -7.06
C LYS A 107 7.64 5.35 -6.02
N GLY A 108 6.59 6.11 -6.24
CA GLY A 108 6.14 7.18 -5.37
C GLY A 108 4.67 7.50 -5.67
N PRO A 109 4.15 8.65 -5.19
CA PRO A 109 2.78 9.09 -5.46
C PRO A 109 2.61 9.40 -6.95
N THR A 110 2.30 8.38 -7.75
CA THR A 110 2.17 8.52 -9.21
C THR A 110 0.87 9.25 -9.51
N GLU A 111 0.92 10.23 -10.41
CA GLU A 111 -0.27 10.97 -10.84
C GLU A 111 -1.34 10.04 -11.41
N SER A 112 -2.59 10.47 -11.26
CA SER A 112 -3.74 9.71 -11.77
C SER A 112 -3.59 9.44 -13.27
N ARG A 113 -3.88 8.19 -13.64
CA ARG A 113 -3.90 7.70 -15.03
C ARG A 113 -5.32 7.40 -15.50
N VAL A 114 -6.32 8.01 -14.87
CA VAL A 114 -7.75 7.80 -15.21
C VAL A 114 -8.05 8.15 -16.66
N TRP A 115 -7.33 9.13 -17.24
CA TRP A 115 -7.45 9.51 -18.65
C TRP A 115 -7.20 8.36 -19.63
N LYS A 116 -6.49 7.30 -19.23
CA LYS A 116 -6.26 6.10 -20.06
C LYS A 116 -7.52 5.27 -20.29
N ASP A 117 -8.58 5.50 -19.51
CA ASP A 117 -9.85 4.79 -19.67
C ASP A 117 -10.73 5.37 -20.78
N PHE A 118 -10.41 6.59 -21.23
CA PHE A 118 -11.23 7.38 -22.17
C PHE A 118 -10.53 7.64 -23.51
N GLY A 119 -9.41 6.97 -23.76
CA GLY A 119 -8.62 7.09 -25.00
C GLY A 119 -8.77 5.91 -25.95
#